data_AF-A0A936LVY5-F1
#
_entry.id   AF-A0A936LVY5-F1
#
_cell.length_a   1.000
_cell.length_b   1.000
_cell.length_c   1.000
_cell.angle_alpha   90.00
_cell.angle_beta   90.00
_cell.angle_gamma   90.00
#
_symmetry.space_group_name_H-M   'P 1'
#
loop_
_entity.id
_entity.type
_entity.pdbx_description
1 polymer ?
#
loop_
_entity_poly.entity_id
_entity_poly.type
_entity_poly.pdbx_seq_one_letter_code
_entity_poly.pdbx_strand_id
1 'polypeptide(L)'
;MRFLYELKQHITEVFVTFKVEFMRSYLFLIVVILLNACSKPEENYIKIPSEFYAIIQEEVLPGGTRQLFLELSSITSQYCQSDSLVYHSTVNANEIQIEVLDSYKANDCFQKQFPLKSRIALPTFTDTLNILIELGNASLIKAQIYSAPKEYLMTISEGQGLQLKYPQTYKIPNNLVWGFVYPIGSDPTNEIMLQNFIKDLEFDCYTNWLPKGYYSYFDIKDNNTVVLTYNPGFVGSYRNFYYTHKWSDLEMQNFFQNLSTKYSNLIGYNVISGNGFHFSSH
;
A
#
# COMPACT_ATOMS: atom_id res chain seq x y z
N MET A 1 -50.83 -23.53 -69.15
CA MET A 1 -51.13 -23.86 -67.73
C MET A 1 -50.16 -24.87 -67.12
N ARG A 2 -49.64 -25.87 -67.86
CA ARG A 2 -48.64 -26.86 -67.36
C ARG A 2 -47.28 -26.24 -66.98
N PHE A 3 -46.81 -25.23 -67.70
CA PHE A 3 -45.51 -24.57 -67.47
C PHE A 3 -45.42 -23.79 -66.15
N LEU A 4 -46.54 -23.25 -65.65
CA LEU A 4 -46.58 -22.52 -64.37
C LEU A 4 -46.53 -23.45 -63.15
N TYR A 5 -46.90 -24.72 -63.32
CA TYR A 5 -46.91 -25.69 -62.22
C TYR A 5 -45.50 -26.23 -61.94
N GLU A 6 -44.73 -26.52 -62.98
CA GLU A 6 -43.35 -27.01 -62.83
C GLU A 6 -42.40 -25.93 -62.30
N LEU A 7 -42.59 -24.66 -62.69
CA LEU A 7 -41.79 -23.55 -62.17
C LEU A 7 -42.00 -23.36 -60.65
N LYS A 8 -43.24 -23.56 -60.17
CA LYS A 8 -43.58 -23.41 -58.75
C LYS A 8 -43.00 -24.53 -57.89
N GLN A 9 -42.94 -25.75 -58.43
CA GLN A 9 -42.35 -26.90 -57.75
C GLN A 9 -40.82 -26.75 -57.63
N HIS A 10 -40.16 -26.33 -58.71
CA HIS A 10 -38.70 -26.13 -58.70
C HIS A 10 -38.26 -25.00 -57.76
N ILE A 11 -38.99 -23.88 -57.71
CA ILE A 11 -38.70 -22.78 -56.78
C ILE A 11 -38.85 -23.26 -55.32
N THR A 12 -39.85 -24.08 -55.02
CA THR A 12 -40.09 -24.56 -53.65
C THR A 12 -38.96 -25.49 -53.18
N GLU A 13 -38.48 -26.39 -54.03
CA GLU A 13 -37.36 -27.29 -53.70
C GLU A 13 -36.04 -26.54 -53.50
N VAL A 14 -35.76 -25.52 -54.31
CA VAL A 14 -34.58 -24.66 -54.17
C VAL A 14 -34.63 -23.83 -52.88
N PHE A 15 -35.80 -23.29 -52.52
CA PHE A 15 -35.95 -22.55 -51.26
C PHE A 15 -35.79 -23.44 -50.02
N VAL A 16 -36.22 -24.71 -50.07
CA VAL A 16 -36.07 -25.65 -48.95
C VAL A 16 -34.61 -26.07 -48.78
N THR A 17 -33.89 -26.38 -49.87
CA THR A 17 -32.46 -26.73 -49.80
C THR A 17 -31.62 -25.54 -49.32
N PHE A 18 -31.90 -24.32 -49.79
CA PHE A 18 -31.18 -23.12 -49.33
C PHE A 18 -31.37 -22.85 -47.83
N LYS A 19 -32.57 -23.12 -47.29
CA LYS A 19 -32.88 -22.93 -45.87
C LYS A 19 -32.18 -23.94 -44.97
N VAL A 20 -31.99 -25.18 -45.45
CA VAL A 20 -31.31 -26.26 -44.70
C VAL A 20 -29.80 -26.02 -44.62
N GLU A 21 -29.17 -25.53 -45.69
CA GLU A 21 -27.74 -25.19 -45.67
C GLU A 21 -27.45 -23.96 -44.80
N PHE A 22 -28.32 -22.94 -44.83
CA PHE A 22 -28.20 -21.77 -43.95
C PHE A 22 -28.35 -22.13 -42.47
N MET A 23 -29.27 -23.05 -42.13
CA MET A 23 -29.44 -23.54 -40.76
C MET A 23 -28.24 -24.35 -40.27
N ARG A 24 -27.64 -25.19 -41.13
CA ARG A 24 -26.43 -25.95 -40.81
C ARG A 24 -25.24 -25.03 -40.54
N SER A 25 -25.05 -24.00 -41.37
CA SER A 25 -23.97 -23.03 -41.19
C SER A 25 -24.12 -22.24 -39.88
N TYR A 26 -25.35 -21.85 -39.54
CA TYR A 26 -25.65 -21.15 -38.27
C TYR A 26 -25.41 -22.04 -37.05
N LEU A 27 -25.76 -23.33 -37.14
CA LEU A 27 -25.50 -24.30 -36.06
C LEU A 27 -24.00 -24.50 -35.84
N PHE A 28 -23.22 -24.58 -36.92
CA PHE A 28 -21.75 -24.65 -36.82
C PHE A 28 -21.16 -23.39 -36.18
N LEU A 29 -21.67 -22.19 -36.53
CA LEU A 29 -21.22 -20.94 -35.92
C LEU A 29 -21.52 -20.92 -34.41
N ILE A 30 -22.71 -21.34 -33.99
CA ILE A 30 -23.08 -21.41 -32.56
C ILE A 30 -22.19 -22.40 -31.82
N VAL A 31 -21.91 -23.58 -32.39
CA VAL A 31 -21.02 -24.57 -31.78
C VAL A 31 -19.59 -24.03 -31.65
N VAL A 32 -19.07 -23.31 -32.66
CA VAL A 32 -17.74 -22.68 -32.59
C VAL A 32 -17.68 -21.56 -31.55
N ILE A 33 -18.76 -20.77 -31.39
CA ILE A 33 -18.85 -19.74 -30.35
C ILE A 33 -18.88 -20.38 -28.94
N LEU A 34 -19.66 -21.45 -28.76
CA LEU A 34 -19.76 -22.16 -27.48
C LEU A 34 -18.45 -22.87 -27.09
N LEU A 35 -17.69 -23.37 -28.07
CA LEU A 35 -16.38 -23.98 -27.83
C LEU A 35 -15.30 -22.96 -27.43
N ASN A 36 -15.38 -21.72 -27.92
CA ASN A 36 -14.47 -20.64 -27.52
C ASN A 36 -14.90 -19.91 -26.23
N ALA A 37 -16.17 -20.03 -25.82
CA ALA A 37 -16.68 -19.43 -24.60
C ALA A 37 -16.23 -20.15 -23.31
N CYS A 38 -15.57 -21.31 -23.42
CA CYS A 38 -15.06 -22.08 -22.29
C CYS A 38 -13.53 -22.02 -22.22
N SER A 39 -12.96 -20.81 -22.26
CA SER A 39 -11.60 -20.60 -21.75
C SER A 39 -11.71 -20.50 -20.23
N LYS A 40 -11.09 -21.45 -19.51
CA LYS A 40 -10.93 -21.37 -18.06
C LYS A 40 -10.21 -20.04 -17.78
N PRO A 41 -10.74 -19.13 -16.94
CA PRO A 41 -10.05 -17.90 -16.62
C PRO A 41 -8.65 -18.28 -16.09
N GLU A 42 -7.60 -17.61 -16.58
CA GLU A 42 -6.27 -17.77 -16.00
C GLU A 42 -6.40 -17.55 -14.49
N GLU A 43 -5.98 -18.55 -13.72
CA GLU A 43 -5.94 -18.44 -12.28
C GLU A 43 -4.95 -17.31 -11.95
N ASN A 44 -5.49 -16.17 -11.49
CA ASN A 44 -4.74 -14.95 -11.14
C ASN A 44 -3.99 -15.10 -9.81
N TYR A 45 -3.38 -16.26 -9.60
CA TYR A 45 -2.61 -16.59 -8.42
C TYR A 45 -1.14 -16.72 -8.78
N ILE A 46 -0.29 -16.21 -7.90
CA ILE A 46 1.16 -16.29 -8.00
C ILE A 46 1.69 -17.19 -6.89
N LYS A 47 2.84 -17.82 -7.13
CA LYS A 47 3.48 -18.66 -6.11
C LYS A 47 3.88 -17.78 -4.92
N ILE A 48 3.40 -18.15 -3.74
CA ILE A 48 3.78 -17.51 -2.47
C ILE A 48 5.30 -17.64 -2.27
N PRO A 49 6.03 -16.54 -2.01
CA PRO A 49 7.42 -16.60 -1.61
C PRO A 49 7.62 -17.47 -0.35
N SER A 50 8.77 -18.12 -0.23
CA SER A 50 9.10 -18.89 0.99
C SER A 50 9.61 -18.01 2.13
N GLU A 51 9.99 -16.76 1.85
CA GLU A 51 10.62 -15.87 2.82
C GLU A 51 10.05 -14.46 2.75
N PHE A 52 9.78 -13.89 3.93
CA PHE A 52 9.21 -12.56 4.11
C PHE A 52 9.98 -11.76 5.16
N TYR A 53 9.95 -10.45 4.98
CA TYR A 53 10.19 -9.49 6.04
C TYR A 53 8.88 -9.19 6.80
N ALA A 54 8.97 -9.11 8.12
CA ALA A 54 7.94 -8.55 8.99
C ALA A 54 8.37 -7.19 9.54
N ILE A 55 7.40 -6.28 9.64
CA ILE A 55 7.55 -4.95 10.24
C ILE A 55 6.29 -4.61 11.04
N ILE A 56 6.46 -4.04 12.23
CA ILE A 56 5.35 -3.40 12.94
C ILE A 56 5.21 -1.96 12.45
N GLN A 57 4.02 -1.62 11.96
CA GLN A 57 3.67 -0.28 11.54
C GLN A 57 2.59 0.30 12.45
N GLU A 58 2.90 1.45 13.03
CA GLU A 58 1.94 2.32 13.67
C GLU A 58 1.37 3.30 12.65
N GLU A 59 0.05 3.28 12.48
CA GLU A 59 -0.68 4.26 11.70
C GLU A 59 -1.32 5.29 12.64
N VAL A 60 -1.07 6.57 12.36
CA VAL A 60 -1.67 7.69 13.08
C VAL A 60 -2.94 8.12 12.35
N LEU A 61 -4.07 7.97 13.02
CA LEU A 61 -5.38 8.36 12.51
C LEU A 61 -5.79 9.73 13.06
N PRO A 62 -6.70 10.45 12.38
CA PRO A 62 -7.20 11.74 12.85
C PRO A 62 -7.72 11.69 14.30
N GLY A 63 -7.40 12.72 15.07
CA GLY A 63 -7.75 12.80 16.50
C GLY A 63 -6.80 12.04 17.41
N GLY A 64 -5.61 11.68 16.92
CA GLY A 64 -4.54 11.02 17.69
C GLY A 64 -4.78 9.55 18.00
N THR A 65 -5.80 8.94 17.40
CA THR A 65 -6.04 7.50 17.51
C THR A 65 -4.97 6.73 16.73
N ARG A 66 -4.59 5.55 17.21
CA ARG A 66 -3.50 4.75 16.63
C ARG A 66 -3.99 3.36 16.28
N GLN A 67 -3.59 2.87 15.12
CA GLN A 67 -3.83 1.49 14.69
C GLN A 67 -2.50 0.82 14.38
N LEU A 68 -2.32 -0.40 14.88
CA LEU A 68 -1.13 -1.19 14.57
C LEU A 68 -1.39 -2.16 13.44
N PHE A 69 -0.38 -2.35 12.62
CA PHE A 69 -0.36 -3.30 11.53
C PHE A 69 0.93 -4.12 11.57
N LEU A 70 0.81 -5.39 11.20
CA LEU A 70 1.93 -6.20 10.77
C LEU A 70 2.01 -6.10 9.25
N GLU A 71 3.05 -5.45 8.72
CA GLU A 71 3.36 -5.53 7.29
C GLU A 71 4.20 -6.78 7.04
N LEU A 72 3.71 -7.66 6.16
CA LEU A 72 4.47 -8.75 5.58
C LEU A 72 4.87 -8.33 4.16
N SER A 73 6.16 -8.46 3.84
CA SER A 73 6.73 -8.09 2.55
C SER A 73 7.66 -9.20 2.07
N SER A 74 7.52 -9.67 0.83
CA SER A 74 8.50 -10.61 0.27
C SER A 74 9.91 -10.02 0.27
N ILE A 75 10.93 -10.87 0.40
CA ILE A 75 12.33 -10.41 0.31
C ILE A 75 12.69 -9.99 -1.12
N THR A 76 12.12 -10.69 -2.12
CA THR A 76 12.35 -10.42 -3.54
C THR A 76 11.35 -9.41 -4.09
N SER A 77 11.80 -8.54 -5.00
CA SER A 77 10.97 -7.53 -5.67
C SER A 77 10.58 -7.94 -7.09
N GLN A 78 9.93 -9.10 -7.25
CA GLN A 78 9.54 -9.64 -8.57
C GLN A 78 8.04 -9.48 -8.87
N TYR A 79 7.34 -8.70 -8.05
CA TYR A 79 5.89 -8.56 -8.05
C TYR A 79 5.47 -7.18 -8.53
N CYS A 80 4.18 -7.06 -8.79
CA CYS A 80 3.54 -5.81 -9.14
C CYS A 80 3.16 -5.05 -7.86
N GLN A 81 3.10 -3.73 -7.94
CA GLN A 81 2.74 -2.90 -6.78
C GLN A 81 1.36 -3.25 -6.22
N SER A 82 0.44 -3.66 -7.10
CA SER A 82 -0.94 -4.01 -6.75
C SER A 82 -1.15 -5.49 -6.42
N ASP A 83 -0.09 -6.30 -6.48
CA ASP A 83 -0.17 -7.69 -6.02
C ASP A 83 -0.22 -7.71 -4.49
N SER A 84 -0.97 -8.65 -3.92
CA SER A 84 -1.14 -8.75 -2.46
C SER A 84 -1.22 -10.20 -1.99
N LEU A 85 -0.93 -10.42 -0.70
CA LEU A 85 -1.19 -11.71 -0.06
C LEU A 85 -2.69 -11.83 0.25
N VAL A 86 -3.25 -12.99 -0.06
CA VAL A 86 -4.55 -13.44 0.42
C VAL A 86 -4.31 -14.17 1.73
N TYR A 87 -4.91 -13.68 2.81
CA TYR A 87 -4.73 -14.25 4.14
C TYR A 87 -6.04 -14.30 4.90
N HIS A 88 -6.11 -15.21 5.86
CA HIS A 88 -7.13 -15.24 6.90
C HIS A 88 -6.48 -14.89 8.25
N SER A 89 -7.21 -14.20 9.12
CA SER A 89 -6.72 -13.88 10.45
C SER A 89 -7.82 -14.09 11.49
N THR A 90 -7.48 -14.78 12.57
CA THR A 90 -8.34 -14.98 13.74
C THR A 90 -7.69 -14.37 14.96
N VAL A 91 -8.48 -13.74 15.82
CA VAL A 91 -8.01 -13.07 17.03
C VAL A 91 -8.63 -13.72 18.24
N ASN A 92 -7.78 -14.15 19.18
CA ASN A 92 -8.17 -14.77 20.44
C ASN A 92 -7.45 -14.08 21.61
N ALA A 93 -8.15 -13.20 22.32
CA ALA A 93 -7.64 -12.45 23.50
C ALA A 93 -6.29 -11.74 23.28
N ASN A 94 -5.17 -12.44 23.52
CA ASN A 94 -3.79 -11.94 23.39
C ASN A 94 -2.99 -12.69 22.31
N GLU A 95 -3.68 -13.30 21.36
CA GLU A 95 -3.09 -14.00 20.22
C GLU A 95 -3.82 -13.62 18.94
N ILE A 96 -3.05 -13.44 17.86
CA ILE A 96 -3.55 -13.39 16.50
C ILE A 96 -2.91 -14.52 15.70
N GLN A 97 -3.74 -15.34 15.05
CA GLN A 97 -3.31 -16.34 14.09
C GLN A 97 -3.54 -15.80 12.69
N ILE A 98 -2.54 -15.92 11.83
CA ILE A 98 -2.50 -15.42 10.46
C ILE A 98 -2.15 -16.59 9.56
N GLU A 99 -3.07 -16.94 8.67
CA GLU A 99 -2.88 -17.99 7.67
C GLU A 99 -2.77 -17.34 6.29
N VAL A 100 -1.60 -17.42 5.66
CA VAL A 100 -1.39 -16.95 4.29
C VAL A 100 -1.81 -18.05 3.33
N LEU A 101 -2.95 -17.84 2.68
CA LEU A 101 -3.62 -18.83 1.83
C LEU A 101 -3.08 -18.83 0.41
N ASP A 102 -2.91 -17.64 -0.17
CA ASP A 102 -2.48 -17.45 -1.56
C ASP A 102 -1.93 -16.04 -1.78
N SER A 103 -1.67 -15.68 -3.04
CA SER A 103 -1.38 -14.32 -3.44
C SER A 103 -2.13 -13.92 -4.70
N TYR A 104 -2.75 -12.75 -4.64
CA TYR A 104 -3.53 -12.18 -5.74
C TYR A 104 -2.62 -11.44 -6.70
N LYS A 105 -2.71 -11.77 -7.99
CA LYS A 105 -2.04 -11.07 -9.07
C LYS A 105 -2.98 -10.04 -9.69
N ALA A 106 -2.56 -8.78 -9.71
CA ALA A 106 -3.31 -7.73 -10.40
C ALA A 106 -3.20 -7.88 -11.93
N ASN A 107 -4.30 -7.59 -12.63
CA ASN A 107 -4.37 -7.71 -14.10
C ASN A 107 -3.47 -6.69 -14.82
N ASP A 108 -3.31 -5.50 -14.24
CA ASP A 108 -2.60 -4.37 -14.85
C ASP A 108 -1.24 -4.19 -14.20
N CYS A 109 -0.22 -4.84 -14.76
CA CYS A 109 1.14 -4.75 -14.27
C CYS A 109 2.15 -4.55 -15.39
N PHE A 110 2.58 -3.31 -15.57
CA PHE A 110 3.58 -2.95 -16.56
C PHE A 110 5.02 -3.18 -16.07
N GLN A 111 5.25 -3.23 -14.75
CA GLN A 111 6.58 -3.38 -14.16
C GLN A 111 6.58 -4.30 -12.92
N LYS A 112 7.46 -5.30 -12.93
CA LYS A 112 7.65 -6.27 -11.84
C LYS A 112 8.90 -5.93 -11.02
N GLN A 113 8.82 -4.88 -10.21
CA GLN A 113 9.93 -4.41 -9.38
C GLN A 113 9.50 -4.08 -7.94
N PHE A 114 8.38 -4.64 -7.49
CA PHE A 114 7.86 -4.41 -6.15
C PHE A 114 7.91 -5.69 -5.32
N PRO A 115 8.09 -5.60 -4.00
CA PRO A 115 7.83 -6.71 -3.11
C PRO A 115 6.34 -7.02 -3.09
N LEU A 116 5.98 -8.29 -2.91
CA LEU A 116 4.62 -8.68 -2.57
C LEU A 116 4.35 -8.26 -1.13
N LYS A 117 3.33 -7.42 -0.90
CA LYS A 117 3.06 -6.84 0.41
C LYS A 117 1.62 -7.01 0.84
N SER A 118 1.41 -7.22 2.13
CA SER A 118 0.10 -7.06 2.79
C SER A 118 0.26 -6.44 4.17
N ARG A 119 -0.71 -5.61 4.55
CA ARG A 119 -0.80 -4.98 5.88
C ARG A 119 -1.95 -5.64 6.64
N ILE A 120 -1.63 -6.28 7.75
CA ILE A 120 -2.58 -7.04 8.57
C ILE A 120 -2.84 -6.24 9.83
N ALA A 121 -4.09 -5.83 10.06
CA ALA A 121 -4.46 -5.08 11.25
C ALA A 121 -4.29 -5.94 12.50
N LEU A 122 -3.58 -5.41 13.50
CA LEU A 122 -3.41 -6.06 14.79
C LEU A 122 -4.54 -5.63 15.74
N PRO A 123 -5.00 -6.53 16.63
CA PRO A 123 -5.95 -6.15 17.68
C PRO A 123 -5.31 -5.17 18.66
N THR A 124 -6.13 -4.50 19.47
CA THR A 124 -5.63 -3.72 20.60
C THR A 124 -5.15 -4.66 21.70
N PHE A 125 -3.93 -4.42 22.20
CA PHE A 125 -3.34 -5.14 23.33
C PHE A 125 -2.55 -4.15 24.21
N THR A 126 -2.36 -4.48 25.50
CA THR A 126 -1.68 -3.59 26.46
C THR A 126 -0.18 -3.86 26.53
N ASP A 127 0.19 -5.13 26.76
CA ASP A 127 1.57 -5.50 27.09
C ASP A 127 2.18 -6.40 26.02
N THR A 128 1.55 -7.53 25.73
CA THR A 128 2.10 -8.54 24.82
C THR A 128 1.01 -9.11 23.93
N LEU A 129 1.34 -9.32 22.66
CA LEU A 129 0.53 -10.01 21.67
C LEU A 129 1.34 -11.17 21.08
N ASN A 130 0.84 -12.39 21.22
CA ASN A 130 1.37 -13.55 20.52
C ASN A 130 0.89 -13.54 19.07
N ILE A 131 1.75 -13.93 18.15
CA ILE A 131 1.45 -14.00 16.72
C ILE A 131 1.84 -15.38 16.22
N LEU A 132 0.87 -16.07 15.64
CA LEU A 132 1.07 -17.32 14.92
C LEU A 132 0.92 -17.04 13.43
N ILE A 133 1.94 -17.33 12.64
CA ILE A 133 1.94 -17.10 11.18
C ILE A 133 2.16 -18.43 10.48
N GLU A 134 1.22 -18.81 9.63
CA GLU A 134 1.30 -19.97 8.74
C GLU A 134 1.51 -19.46 7.31
N LEU A 135 2.66 -19.79 6.72
CA LEU A 135 3.02 -19.37 5.36
C LEU A 135 2.76 -20.52 4.38
N GLY A 136 1.52 -20.62 3.87
CA GLY A 136 1.10 -21.75 3.03
C GLY A 136 1.29 -23.09 3.76
N ASN A 137 1.79 -24.11 3.07
CA ASN A 137 2.08 -25.42 3.67
C ASN A 137 3.37 -25.46 4.53
N ALA A 138 4.01 -24.31 4.78
CA ALA A 138 5.25 -24.22 5.53
C ALA A 138 5.01 -24.15 7.04
N SER A 139 6.09 -24.36 7.78
CA SER A 139 6.15 -24.43 9.25
C SER A 139 5.49 -23.23 9.92
N LEU A 140 4.74 -23.51 10.99
CA LEU A 140 4.19 -22.51 11.91
C LEU A 140 5.32 -21.62 12.47
N ILE A 141 5.16 -20.31 12.32
CA ILE A 141 6.07 -19.31 12.88
C ILE A 141 5.42 -18.71 14.11
N LYS A 142 6.16 -18.68 15.22
CA LYS A 142 5.72 -18.04 16.45
C LYS A 142 6.51 -16.77 16.67
N ALA A 143 5.80 -15.66 16.78
CA ALA A 143 6.36 -14.36 17.10
C ALA A 143 5.59 -13.72 18.25
N GLN A 144 6.20 -12.70 18.85
CA GLN A 144 5.59 -11.92 19.93
C GLN A 144 5.88 -10.46 19.70
N ILE A 145 4.89 -9.60 19.98
CA ILE A 145 5.06 -8.17 20.06
C ILE A 145 4.92 -7.74 21.51
N TYR A 146 5.89 -6.98 22.00
CA TYR A 146 5.85 -6.29 23.27
C TYR A 146 5.59 -4.80 23.04
N SER A 147 4.59 -4.25 23.72
CA SER A 147 4.28 -2.82 23.71
C SER A 147 4.90 -2.16 24.93
N ALA A 148 5.95 -1.37 24.72
CA ALA A 148 6.56 -0.53 25.74
C ALA A 148 6.07 0.93 25.59
N PRO A 149 6.25 1.82 26.59
CA PRO A 149 5.75 3.19 26.51
C PRO A 149 6.22 4.00 25.30
N LYS A 150 7.40 3.71 24.74
CA LYS A 150 8.00 4.48 23.63
C LYS A 150 8.19 3.68 22.34
N GLU A 151 7.90 2.39 22.35
CA GLU A 151 8.27 1.48 21.26
C GLU A 151 7.46 0.19 21.28
N TYR A 152 7.52 -0.51 20.15
CA TYR A 152 7.09 -1.89 19.96
C TYR A 152 8.31 -2.73 19.65
N LEU A 153 8.46 -3.86 20.33
CA LEU A 153 9.52 -4.83 20.09
C LEU A 153 8.91 -6.10 19.55
N MET A 154 9.38 -6.57 18.41
CA MET A 154 8.97 -7.85 17.84
C MET A 154 10.10 -8.86 17.96
N THR A 155 9.76 -10.08 18.36
CA THR A 155 10.70 -11.21 18.45
C THR A 155 10.10 -12.43 17.78
N ILE A 156 10.91 -13.19 17.04
CA ILE A 156 10.54 -14.50 16.49
C ILE A 156 11.13 -15.55 17.41
N SER A 157 10.28 -16.39 18.02
CA SER A 157 10.71 -17.43 18.96
C SER A 157 10.85 -18.80 18.29
N GLU A 158 10.09 -19.06 17.23
CA GLU A 158 10.09 -20.35 16.52
C GLU A 158 9.71 -20.17 15.05
N GLY A 159 10.23 -21.02 14.17
CA GLY A 159 9.90 -21.06 12.74
C GLY A 159 11.00 -20.50 11.82
N GLN A 160 10.82 -20.69 10.52
CA GLN A 160 11.69 -20.18 9.45
C GLN A 160 10.83 -19.50 8.37
N GLY A 161 11.44 -18.70 7.51
CA GLY A 161 10.73 -18.00 6.43
C GLY A 161 10.20 -16.61 6.80
N LEU A 162 10.41 -16.17 8.05
CA LEU A 162 10.16 -14.78 8.46
C LEU A 162 11.41 -14.16 9.04
N GLN A 163 11.74 -12.96 8.58
CA GLN A 163 12.84 -12.15 9.08
C GLN A 163 12.31 -10.79 9.54
N LEU A 164 12.79 -10.27 10.66
CA LEU A 164 12.42 -8.94 11.11
C LEU A 164 13.30 -7.91 10.38
N LYS A 165 12.70 -7.06 9.55
CA LYS A 165 13.44 -5.95 8.95
C LYS A 165 13.81 -4.91 10.00
N TYR A 166 12.88 -4.66 10.92
CA TYR A 166 13.08 -3.82 12.09
C TYR A 166 12.60 -4.60 13.33
N PRO A 167 13.52 -5.05 14.21
CA PRO A 167 13.12 -5.68 15.47
C PRO A 167 12.40 -4.73 16.43
N GLN A 168 12.57 -3.43 16.23
CA GLN A 168 12.03 -2.36 17.06
C GLN A 168 11.41 -1.27 16.18
N THR A 169 10.18 -0.87 16.55
CA THR A 169 9.48 0.28 15.97
C THR A 169 9.21 1.28 17.09
N TYR A 170 9.74 2.49 16.99
CA TYR A 170 9.43 3.56 17.93
C TYR A 170 8.02 4.12 17.69
N LYS A 171 7.34 4.46 18.78
CA LYS A 171 6.05 5.16 18.77
C LYS A 171 6.26 6.60 18.35
N ILE A 172 5.38 7.11 17.49
CA ILE A 172 5.45 8.50 17.03
C ILE A 172 4.85 9.41 18.12
N PRO A 173 5.60 10.38 18.68
CA PRO A 173 5.06 11.30 19.67
C PRO A 173 3.89 12.11 19.14
N ASN A 174 2.87 12.36 19.97
CA ASN A 174 1.68 13.15 19.58
C ASN A 174 2.03 14.58 19.15
N ASN A 175 3.08 15.15 19.73
CA ASN A 175 3.53 16.51 19.47
C ASN A 175 4.61 16.58 18.39
N LEU A 176 4.69 15.59 17.51
CA LEU A 176 5.60 15.56 16.39
C LEU A 176 4.89 16.02 15.11
N VAL A 177 5.58 16.76 14.27
CA VAL A 177 5.24 16.90 12.84
C VAL A 177 6.42 16.39 12.01
N TRP A 178 6.13 15.74 10.89
CA TRP A 178 7.15 15.29 9.96
C TRP A 178 6.63 15.40 8.53
N GLY A 179 7.55 15.39 7.57
CA GLY A 179 7.15 15.49 6.18
C GLY A 179 8.31 15.85 5.26
N PHE A 180 7.94 16.36 4.11
CA PHE A 180 8.88 16.88 3.13
C PHE A 180 8.40 18.19 2.51
N VAL A 181 9.36 18.98 2.05
CA VAL A 181 9.15 20.24 1.34
C VAL A 181 9.91 20.21 0.02
N TYR A 182 9.41 20.88 -0.99
CA TYR A 182 10.04 20.96 -2.31
C TYR A 182 9.73 22.30 -2.98
N PRO A 183 10.65 22.84 -3.80
CA PRO A 183 10.39 24.00 -4.62
C PRO A 183 9.40 23.68 -5.75
N ILE A 184 8.48 24.62 -6.03
CA ILE A 184 7.60 24.55 -7.19
C ILE A 184 8.31 25.21 -8.37
N GLY A 185 8.58 24.44 -9.41
CA GLY A 185 9.32 24.90 -10.58
C GLY A 185 10.85 24.86 -10.41
N SER A 186 11.57 25.18 -11.49
CA SER A 186 13.02 24.99 -11.61
C SER A 186 13.86 26.24 -11.39
N ASP A 187 13.28 27.33 -10.89
CA ASP A 187 14.00 28.59 -10.65
C ASP A 187 15.00 28.43 -9.49
N PRO A 188 16.29 28.79 -9.65
CA PRO A 188 17.28 28.75 -8.57
C PRO A 188 16.91 29.57 -7.33
N THR A 189 16.12 30.63 -7.47
CA THR A 189 15.61 31.42 -6.33
C THR A 189 14.68 30.61 -5.43
N ASN A 190 14.11 29.52 -5.93
CA ASN A 190 13.25 28.64 -5.15
C ASN A 190 14.03 27.90 -4.06
N GLU A 191 15.35 27.68 -4.20
CA GLU A 191 16.15 27.06 -3.13
C GLU A 191 16.32 28.02 -1.94
N ILE A 192 16.39 29.34 -2.20
CA ILE A 192 16.39 30.37 -1.15
C ILE A 192 15.02 30.38 -0.45
N MET A 193 13.94 30.28 -1.22
CA MET A 193 12.58 30.18 -0.66
C MET A 193 12.39 28.92 0.17
N LEU A 194 12.99 27.79 -0.26
CA LEU A 194 13.00 26.54 0.51
C LEU A 194 13.70 26.71 1.85
N GLN A 195 14.84 27.41 1.89
CA GLN A 195 15.53 27.72 3.15
C GLN A 195 14.67 28.60 4.06
N ASN A 196 14.01 29.61 3.50
CA ASN A 196 13.13 30.48 4.29
C ASN A 196 11.92 29.70 4.83
N PHE A 197 11.32 28.83 4.02
CA PHE A 197 10.23 27.96 4.47
C PHE A 197 10.67 27.06 5.63
N ILE A 198 11.83 26.41 5.50
CA ILE A 198 12.36 25.54 6.57
C ILE A 198 12.62 26.34 7.85
N LYS A 199 13.14 27.57 7.75
CA LYS A 199 13.35 28.45 8.91
C LYS A 199 12.04 28.89 9.55
N ASP A 200 11.03 29.22 8.76
CA ASP A 200 9.70 29.57 9.27
C ASP A 200 9.01 28.36 9.91
N LEU A 201 9.27 27.17 9.37
CA LEU A 201 8.77 25.89 9.88
C LEU A 201 9.52 25.44 11.15
N GLU A 202 10.75 25.89 11.36
CA GLU A 202 11.54 25.55 12.54
C GLU A 202 10.84 26.07 13.80
N PHE A 203 10.09 25.18 14.45
CA PHE A 203 9.39 25.48 15.70
C PHE A 203 10.41 25.86 16.78
N ASP A 204 10.06 26.83 17.64
CA ASP A 204 10.87 27.29 18.78
C ASP A 204 11.68 26.15 19.39
N CYS A 205 13.01 26.29 19.31
CA CYS A 205 14.07 25.29 19.39
C CYS A 205 14.09 24.38 20.63
N TYR A 206 13.02 23.62 20.85
CA TYR A 206 13.02 22.42 21.68
C TYR A 206 12.95 21.21 20.76
N THR A 207 13.90 21.09 19.83
CA THR A 207 14.06 19.85 19.05
C THR A 207 14.49 18.75 20.01
N ASN A 208 13.51 18.06 20.60
CA ASN A 208 13.80 16.82 21.28
C ASN A 208 14.29 15.83 20.23
N TRP A 209 15.56 15.44 20.34
CA TRP A 209 16.13 14.44 19.45
C TRP A 209 15.32 13.16 19.58
N LEU A 210 14.89 12.63 18.43
CA LEU A 210 14.30 11.32 18.38
C LEU A 210 15.44 10.30 18.44
N PRO A 211 15.31 9.22 19.24
CA PRO A 211 16.21 8.08 19.13
C PRO A 211 16.38 7.62 17.69
N LYS A 212 17.60 7.20 17.32
CA LYS A 212 17.87 6.57 16.03
C LYS A 212 17.01 5.31 15.90
N GLY A 213 16.32 5.16 14.77
CA GLY A 213 15.51 3.98 14.48
C GLY A 213 14.29 4.27 13.62
N TYR A 214 13.42 3.27 13.52
CA TYR A 214 12.25 3.26 12.64
C TYR A 214 10.98 3.73 13.36
N TYR A 215 10.22 4.62 12.73
CA TYR A 215 9.00 5.25 13.24
C TYR A 215 7.79 5.03 12.30
N SER A 216 7.73 3.90 11.60
CA SER A 216 6.67 3.55 10.63
C SER A 216 6.68 4.35 9.32
N TYR A 217 6.74 5.68 9.39
CA TYR A 217 6.73 6.59 8.23
C TYR A 217 8.12 7.06 7.82
N PHE A 218 9.08 6.98 8.74
CA PHE A 218 10.44 7.44 8.53
C PHE A 218 11.43 6.69 9.43
N ASP A 219 12.69 6.75 9.03
CA ASP A 219 13.84 6.37 9.85
C ASP A 219 14.56 7.63 10.32
N ILE A 220 14.95 7.65 11.60
CA ILE A 220 15.97 8.57 12.10
C ILE A 220 17.32 7.87 11.97
N LYS A 221 18.21 8.45 11.16
CA LYS A 221 19.58 7.98 10.94
C LYS A 221 20.55 8.66 11.92
N ASP A 222 21.82 8.33 11.80
CA ASP A 222 22.88 9.03 12.53
C ASP A 222 22.83 10.54 12.24
N ASN A 223 23.25 11.35 13.20
CA ASN A 223 23.14 12.82 13.16
C ASN A 223 21.70 13.35 13.03
N ASN A 224 20.72 12.58 13.50
CA ASN A 224 19.33 13.04 13.60
C ASN A 224 18.68 13.35 12.23
N THR A 225 19.18 12.73 11.16
CA THR A 225 18.66 12.93 9.80
C THR A 225 17.45 12.04 9.58
N VAL A 226 16.35 12.63 9.09
CA VAL A 226 15.11 11.90 8.78
C VAL A 226 15.07 11.42 7.33
N VAL A 227 14.73 10.15 7.14
CA VAL A 227 14.56 9.50 5.84
C VAL A 227 13.18 8.88 5.78
N LEU A 228 12.32 9.39 4.90
CA LEU A 228 10.97 8.84 4.71
C LEU A 228 11.03 7.41 4.17
N THR A 229 10.10 6.56 4.60
CA THR A 229 10.00 5.15 4.16
C THR A 229 9.35 5.00 2.79
N TYR A 230 8.76 6.08 2.27
CA TYR A 230 8.15 6.16 0.96
C TYR A 230 8.87 7.20 0.08
N ASN A 231 8.82 6.97 -1.24
CA ASN A 231 9.28 7.96 -2.20
C ASN A 231 8.16 8.99 -2.43
N PRO A 232 8.40 10.30 -2.24
CA PRO A 232 7.41 11.33 -2.47
C PRO A 232 6.96 11.46 -3.95
N GLY A 233 7.61 10.76 -4.88
CA GLY A 233 7.20 10.71 -6.29
C GLY A 233 7.50 11.98 -7.07
N PHE A 234 8.34 12.86 -6.52
CA PHE A 234 8.70 14.13 -7.14
C PHE A 234 10.06 14.03 -7.85
N VAL A 235 10.16 14.66 -9.02
CA VAL A 235 11.42 14.79 -9.76
C VAL A 235 12.02 16.15 -9.40
N GLY A 236 13.01 16.17 -8.52
CA GLY A 236 13.65 17.41 -8.08
C GLY A 236 14.29 17.29 -6.70
N SER A 237 14.83 18.41 -6.20
CA SER A 237 15.28 18.52 -4.81
C SER A 237 14.08 18.59 -3.87
N TYR A 238 14.18 17.90 -2.74
CA TYR A 238 13.25 18.03 -1.62
C TYR A 238 14.02 17.88 -0.32
N ARG A 239 13.44 18.37 0.78
CA ARG A 239 14.02 18.24 2.11
C ARG A 239 13.02 17.58 3.03
N ASN A 240 13.46 16.48 3.65
CA ASN A 240 12.72 15.85 4.73
C ASN A 240 12.98 16.62 6.02
N PHE A 241 11.98 16.70 6.88
CA PHE A 241 12.12 17.32 8.18
C PHE A 241 11.23 16.61 9.20
N TYR A 242 11.54 16.86 10.46
CA TYR A 242 10.63 16.58 11.55
C TYR A 242 10.87 17.62 12.65
N TYR A 243 9.82 17.99 13.38
CA TYR A 243 9.89 18.92 14.49
C TYR A 243 8.93 18.52 15.61
N THR A 244 9.30 18.82 16.84
CA THR A 244 8.38 18.73 17.98
C THR A 244 7.78 20.10 18.27
N HIS A 245 6.50 20.15 18.59
CA HIS A 245 5.77 21.39 18.89
C HIS A 245 5.05 21.31 20.23
N LYS A 246 4.46 22.43 20.65
CA LYS A 246 3.54 22.53 21.81
C LYS A 246 2.16 23.07 21.42
N TRP A 247 1.96 23.37 20.15
CA TRP A 247 0.73 23.93 19.61
C TRP A 247 -0.43 22.96 19.67
N SER A 248 -1.61 23.51 19.91
CA SER A 248 -2.90 22.86 19.68
C SER A 248 -3.15 22.59 18.20
N ASP A 249 -4.11 21.73 17.91
CA ASP A 249 -4.48 21.39 16.53
C ASP A 249 -4.95 22.62 15.74
N LEU A 250 -5.65 23.56 16.38
CA LEU A 250 -6.09 24.81 15.75
C LEU A 250 -4.92 25.74 15.43
N GLU A 251 -3.95 25.85 16.35
CA GLU A 251 -2.74 26.63 16.11
C GLU A 251 -1.92 26.06 14.96
N MET A 252 -1.78 24.72 14.88
CA MET A 252 -1.12 24.06 13.75
C MET A 252 -1.85 24.31 12.42
N GLN A 253 -3.18 24.19 12.39
CA GLN A 253 -3.97 24.45 11.19
C GLN A 253 -3.78 25.89 10.69
N ASN A 254 -3.92 26.88 11.59
CA ASN A 254 -3.73 28.29 11.26
C ASN A 254 -2.30 28.57 10.76
N PHE A 255 -1.30 27.93 11.38
CA PHE A 255 0.09 28.08 10.96
C PHE A 255 0.33 27.55 9.54
N PHE A 256 -0.09 26.32 9.23
CA PHE A 256 0.10 25.77 7.88
C PHE A 256 -0.75 26.50 6.84
N GLN A 257 -1.92 27.04 7.20
CA GLN A 257 -2.70 27.90 6.31
C GLN A 257 -1.94 29.20 5.97
N ASN A 258 -1.30 29.82 6.97
CA ASN A 258 -0.48 31.01 6.77
C ASN A 258 0.76 30.71 5.91
N LEU A 259 1.43 29.57 6.12
CA LEU A 259 2.55 29.14 5.29
C LEU A 259 2.13 28.89 3.84
N SER A 260 1.01 28.19 3.61
CA SER A 260 0.45 27.96 2.27
C SER A 260 0.17 29.27 1.54
N THR A 261 -0.35 30.27 2.26
CA THR A 261 -0.60 31.62 1.71
C THR A 261 0.71 32.35 1.40
N LYS A 262 1.68 32.34 2.34
CA LYS A 262 2.96 33.05 2.22
C LYS A 262 3.84 32.51 1.08
N TYR A 263 3.84 31.19 0.88
CA TYR A 263 4.69 30.51 -0.10
C TYR A 263 3.90 29.96 -1.31
N SER A 264 2.71 30.52 -1.55
CA SER A 264 1.82 30.10 -2.63
C SER A 264 2.54 30.06 -3.98
N ASN A 265 2.42 28.95 -4.69
CA ASN A 265 3.07 28.68 -6.00
C ASN A 265 4.62 28.70 -5.99
N LEU A 266 5.26 28.80 -4.82
CA LEU A 266 6.72 28.78 -4.68
C LEU A 266 7.20 27.50 -4.02
N ILE A 267 6.49 27.00 -3.02
CA ILE A 267 6.86 25.82 -2.24
C ILE A 267 5.67 24.88 -2.11
N GLY A 268 5.91 23.60 -2.42
CA GLY A 268 5.01 22.51 -2.13
C GLY A 268 5.50 21.75 -0.89
N TYR A 269 4.56 21.19 -0.14
CA TYR A 269 4.89 20.40 1.04
C TYR A 269 3.82 19.35 1.33
N ASN A 270 4.23 18.35 2.11
CA ASN A 270 3.34 17.36 2.69
C ASN A 270 3.80 17.12 4.13
N VAL A 271 2.96 17.48 5.10
CA VAL A 271 3.24 17.41 6.53
C VAL A 271 2.18 16.59 7.22
N ILE A 272 2.60 15.66 8.06
CA ILE A 272 1.73 14.85 8.90
C ILE A 272 2.06 15.17 10.36
N SER A 273 1.03 15.27 11.21
CA SER A 273 1.20 15.42 12.65
C SER A 273 1.01 14.10 13.40
N GLY A 274 1.58 14.02 14.60
CA GLY A 274 1.40 12.92 15.55
C GLY A 274 -0.04 12.79 16.06
N ASN A 275 -0.91 13.75 15.75
CA ASN A 275 -2.34 13.66 15.99
C ASN A 275 -3.15 13.24 14.75
N GLY A 276 -2.47 12.88 13.65
CA GLY A 276 -3.07 12.38 12.42
C GLY A 276 -3.64 13.46 11.51
N PHE A 277 -3.28 14.73 11.72
CA PHE A 277 -3.62 15.78 10.77
C PHE A 277 -2.65 15.75 9.59
N HIS A 278 -3.20 16.02 8.41
CA HIS A 278 -2.44 16.09 7.17
C HIS A 278 -2.56 17.49 6.58
N PHE A 279 -1.42 18.11 6.30
CA PHE A 279 -1.31 19.42 5.69
C PHE A 279 -0.53 19.28 4.39
N SER A 280 -1.14 19.67 3.27
CA SER A 280 -0.49 19.61 1.96
C SER A 280 -0.70 20.88 1.16
N SER A 281 0.33 21.28 0.43
CA SER A 281 0.30 22.35 -0.56
C SER A 281 1.03 21.85 -1.80
N HIS A 282 0.45 22.13 -2.97
CA HIS A 282 0.97 21.72 -4.27
C HIS A 282 1.28 22.93 -5.15
#